data_AF-A0A6A5RE95-F1
#
_entry.id   AF-A0A6A5RE95-F1
#
_cell.length_a   1.000
_cell.length_b   1.000
_cell.length_c   1.000
_cell.angle_alpha   90.00
_cell.angle_beta   90.00
_cell.angle_gamma   90.00
#
_symmetry.space_group_name_H-M   'P 1'
#
loop_
_entity.id
_entity.type
_entity.pdbx_description
1 polymer ?
#
loop_
_entity_poly.entity_id
_entity_poly.type
_entity_poly.pdbx_seq_one_letter_code
_entity_poly.pdbx_strand_id
1 'polypeptide(L)'
;MLCGLPRLSGRSAVATAIFFTVALLTHHLVHPSLYTDACPGGIPCYTPVYPSAATGLSLTLLAGGAILAARTIPYLIADATTSNAAGSKTQPGSQDAGRTATQFFSGLLFALGLQVSGMAHPAKVTSFLSFPVLNAWDPSLALVIVFGVLPNLIMIQRKGFAEPPAFKTAFELPTKTVKDVDVRFVAGAAAFGVGWGLTGTCPGPAVLRAFAQPVWGLMWMGGFWLGVRVAA
;
A
#
# COMPACT_ATOMS: atom_id res chain seq x y z
N MET A 1 8.18 -1.10 -5.26
CA MET A 1 8.91 -2.33 -4.87
C MET A 1 7.95 -3.49 -4.67
N LEU A 2 7.00 -3.42 -3.73
CA LEU A 2 6.01 -4.48 -3.48
C LEU A 2 5.09 -4.82 -4.67
N CYS A 3 4.64 -3.81 -5.44
CA CYS A 3 3.70 -4.01 -6.56
C CYS A 3 4.26 -4.83 -7.74
N GLY A 4 5.57 -5.12 -7.77
CA GLY A 4 6.16 -5.99 -8.80
C GLY A 4 6.22 -7.47 -8.39
N LEU A 5 6.01 -7.80 -7.12
CA LEU A 5 6.00 -9.19 -6.63
C LEU A 5 4.87 -10.03 -7.26
N PRO A 6 3.62 -9.53 -7.39
CA PRO A 6 2.57 -10.26 -8.10
C PRO A 6 2.91 -10.63 -9.55
N ARG A 7 3.82 -9.86 -10.17
CA ARG A 7 4.33 -10.09 -11.54
C ARG A 7 5.60 -10.94 -11.58
N LEU A 8 6.04 -11.48 -10.45
CA LEU A 8 7.29 -12.23 -10.32
C LEU A 8 8.52 -11.43 -10.78
N SER A 9 8.51 -10.11 -10.59
CA SER A 9 9.65 -9.27 -10.96
C SER A 9 10.81 -9.49 -9.99
N GLY A 10 11.92 -10.05 -10.47
CA GLY A 10 13.10 -10.25 -9.64
C GLY A 10 13.69 -8.94 -9.11
N ARG A 11 13.61 -7.84 -9.87
CA ARG A 11 14.06 -6.51 -9.41
C ARG A 11 13.28 -6.07 -8.17
N SER A 12 11.96 -6.29 -8.18
CA SER A 12 11.10 -6.03 -7.02
C SER A 12 11.44 -6.92 -5.84
N ALA A 13 11.71 -8.21 -6.08
CA ALA A 13 12.11 -9.15 -5.03
C ALA A 13 13.43 -8.73 -4.36
N VAL A 14 14.44 -8.34 -5.15
CA VAL A 14 15.72 -7.83 -4.65
C VAL A 14 15.51 -6.58 -3.81
N ALA A 15 14.74 -5.60 -4.31
CA ALA A 15 14.40 -4.40 -3.53
C ALA A 15 13.75 -4.76 -2.19
N THR A 16 12.75 -5.65 -2.21
CA THR A 16 12.03 -6.07 -1.00
C THR A 16 12.94 -6.77 -0.01
N ALA A 17 13.82 -7.65 -0.47
CA ALA A 17 14.81 -8.29 0.39
C ALA A 17 15.72 -7.25 1.05
N ILE A 18 16.27 -6.30 0.29
CA ILE A 18 17.20 -5.28 0.80
C ILE A 18 16.53 -4.37 1.83
N PHE A 19 15.41 -3.74 1.49
CA PHE A 19 14.83 -2.77 2.43
C PHE A 19 14.28 -3.47 3.68
N PHE A 20 13.78 -4.70 3.55
CA PHE A 20 13.22 -5.45 4.67
C PHE A 20 14.30 -5.87 5.66
N THR A 21 15.43 -6.40 5.18
CA THR A 21 16.56 -6.75 6.04
C THR A 21 17.16 -5.54 6.73
N VAL A 22 17.35 -4.44 6.00
CA VAL A 22 17.85 -3.19 6.60
C VAL A 22 16.88 -2.63 7.63
N ALA A 23 15.57 -2.70 7.39
CA ALA A 23 14.57 -2.25 8.34
C ALA A 23 14.54 -3.09 9.62
N LEU A 24 14.64 -4.43 9.51
CA LEU A 24 14.78 -5.32 10.67
C LEU A 24 16.01 -4.93 11.49
N LEU A 25 17.18 -4.84 10.86
CA LEU A 25 18.42 -4.48 11.54
C LEU A 25 18.30 -3.12 12.23
N THR A 26 17.75 -2.12 11.52
CA THR A 26 17.58 -0.76 12.06
C THR A 26 16.64 -0.76 13.27
N HIS A 27 15.52 -1.47 13.21
CA HIS A 27 14.55 -1.58 14.31
C HIS A 27 15.19 -2.21 15.56
N HIS A 28 15.93 -3.31 15.39
CA HIS A 28 16.61 -3.98 16.50
C HIS A 28 17.73 -3.14 17.13
N LEU A 29 18.41 -2.31 16.34
CA LEU A 29 19.45 -1.41 16.85
C LEU A 29 18.88 -0.21 17.63
N VAL A 30 17.71 0.29 17.23
CA VAL A 30 17.13 1.53 17.78
C VAL A 30 16.13 1.24 18.91
N HIS A 31 15.48 0.08 18.88
CA HIS A 31 14.46 -0.32 19.86
C HIS A 31 14.86 -1.62 20.57
N PRO A 32 15.81 -1.60 21.52
CA PRO A 32 16.33 -2.81 22.16
C PRO A 32 15.29 -3.57 23.00
N SER A 33 14.25 -2.90 23.49
CA SER A 33 13.15 -3.55 24.20
C SER A 33 12.21 -4.31 23.27
N LEU A 34 12.14 -3.95 21.99
CA LEU A 34 11.24 -4.48 20.94
C LEU A 34 9.72 -4.38 21.24
N TYR A 35 9.35 -4.01 22.46
CA TYR A 35 7.99 -3.68 22.87
C TYR A 35 7.58 -2.30 22.36
N THR A 36 6.34 -2.19 21.92
CA THR A 36 5.77 -0.98 21.28
C THR A 36 4.48 -0.61 21.99
N ASP A 37 3.89 0.55 21.67
CA ASP A 37 2.57 0.92 22.21
C ASP A 37 1.46 -0.09 21.82
N ALA A 38 1.64 -0.81 20.71
CA ALA A 38 0.74 -1.89 20.31
C ALA A 38 0.98 -3.19 21.11
N CYS A 39 2.12 -3.28 21.78
CA CYS A 39 2.61 -4.45 22.50
C CYS A 39 3.39 -4.04 23.77
N PRO A 40 2.71 -3.60 24.83
CA PRO A 40 3.37 -3.08 26.04
C PRO A 40 3.97 -4.18 26.94
N GLY A 41 3.79 -5.45 26.60
CA GLY A 41 4.20 -6.61 27.40
C GLY A 41 3.05 -7.26 28.17
N GLY A 42 3.30 -8.43 28.76
CA GLY A 42 2.32 -9.19 29.58
C GLY A 42 1.52 -10.24 28.81
N ILE A 43 1.20 -10.01 27.53
CA ILE A 43 0.65 -11.00 26.60
C ILE A 43 1.45 -11.01 25.29
N PRO A 44 1.60 -12.16 24.61
CA PRO A 44 2.33 -12.21 23.35
C PRO A 44 1.64 -11.40 22.25
N CYS A 45 2.41 -10.65 21.45
CA CYS A 45 1.90 -9.78 20.39
C CYS A 45 1.04 -10.46 19.31
N TYR A 46 1.16 -11.77 19.16
CA TYR A 46 0.40 -12.54 18.17
C TYR A 46 -1.02 -12.89 18.64
N THR A 47 -1.44 -12.50 19.85
CA THR A 47 -2.81 -12.77 20.31
C THR A 47 -3.82 -11.95 19.49
N PRO A 48 -4.83 -12.61 18.87
CA PRO A 48 -5.79 -11.92 18.02
C PRO A 48 -6.73 -11.04 18.87
N VAL A 49 -6.94 -9.81 18.43
CA VAL A 49 -7.93 -8.88 19.00
C VAL A 49 -9.12 -8.81 18.05
N TYR A 50 -10.29 -9.23 18.52
CA TYR A 50 -11.51 -9.23 17.73
C TYR A 50 -12.30 -7.93 17.95
N PRO A 51 -12.84 -7.31 16.88
CA PRO A 51 -13.73 -6.17 17.03
C PRO A 51 -15.05 -6.59 17.69
N SER A 52 -15.73 -5.63 18.32
CA SER A 52 -17.12 -5.84 18.77
C SER A 52 -18.03 -6.12 17.56
N ALA A 53 -19.17 -6.80 17.79
CA ALA A 53 -20.11 -7.11 16.71
C ALA A 53 -20.60 -5.86 15.96
N ALA A 54 -20.82 -4.75 16.70
CA ALA A 54 -21.20 -3.47 16.10
C ALA A 54 -20.11 -2.92 15.17
N THR A 55 -18.85 -2.90 15.62
CA THR A 55 -17.72 -2.44 14.79
C THR A 55 -17.52 -3.35 13.59
N GLY A 56 -17.64 -4.67 13.77
CA GLY A 56 -17.56 -5.64 12.68
C GLY A 56 -18.62 -5.38 11.61
N LEU A 57 -19.87 -5.14 12.00
CA LEU A 57 -20.97 -4.83 11.07
C LEU A 57 -20.77 -3.49 10.36
N SER A 58 -20.32 -2.46 11.06
CA SER A 58 -20.01 -1.17 10.42
C SER A 58 -18.89 -1.29 9.38
N LEU A 59 -17.84 -2.05 9.69
CA LEU A 59 -16.71 -2.26 8.77
C LEU A 59 -17.11 -3.07 7.54
N THR A 60 -17.94 -4.10 7.69
CA THR A 60 -18.41 -4.92 6.55
C THR A 60 -19.35 -4.12 5.65
N LEU A 61 -20.27 -3.33 6.21
CA LEU A 61 -21.13 -2.44 5.43
C LEU A 61 -20.32 -1.38 4.69
N LEU A 62 -19.35 -0.75 5.36
CA LEU A 62 -18.49 0.26 4.75
C LEU A 62 -17.66 -0.32 3.61
N ALA A 63 -17.04 -1.49 3.82
CA ALA A 63 -16.26 -2.17 2.80
C ALA A 63 -17.14 -2.62 1.62
N GLY A 64 -18.30 -3.23 1.89
CA GLY A 64 -19.25 -3.66 0.87
C GLY A 64 -19.77 -2.49 0.03
N GLY A 65 -20.17 -1.40 0.69
CA GLY A 65 -20.62 -0.17 0.05
C GLY A 65 -19.53 0.48 -0.81
N ALA A 66 -18.30 0.58 -0.30
CA ALA A 66 -17.18 1.13 -1.05
C ALA A 66 -16.80 0.27 -2.27
N ILE A 67 -16.86 -1.06 -2.15
CA ILE A 67 -16.59 -1.98 -3.28
C ILE A 67 -17.69 -1.85 -4.33
N LEU A 68 -18.95 -1.80 -3.92
CA LEU A 68 -20.07 -1.61 -4.85
C LEU A 68 -19.96 -0.27 -5.59
N ALA A 69 -19.71 0.82 -4.85
CA ALA A 69 -19.50 2.15 -5.39
C ALA A 69 -18.33 2.19 -6.38
N ALA A 70 -17.20 1.57 -6.03
CA ALA A 70 -16.02 1.49 -6.90
C ALA A 70 -16.28 0.73 -8.21
N ARG A 71 -17.24 -0.19 -8.21
CA ARG A 71 -17.64 -0.95 -9.41
C ARG A 71 -18.68 -0.25 -10.26
N THR A 72 -19.59 0.53 -9.68
CA THR A 72 -20.71 1.13 -10.42
C THR A 72 -20.44 2.57 -10.83
N ILE A 73 -19.93 3.40 -9.92
CA ILE A 73 -19.84 4.86 -10.11
C ILE A 73 -18.92 5.25 -11.27
N PRO A 74 -17.71 4.68 -11.44
CA PRO A 74 -16.85 5.05 -12.56
C PRO A 74 -17.47 4.78 -13.94
N TYR A 75 -18.24 3.69 -14.06
CA TYR A 75 -18.96 3.37 -15.30
C TYR A 75 -20.14 4.32 -15.52
N LEU A 76 -20.93 4.60 -14.49
CA LEU A 76 -22.04 5.56 -14.58
C LEU A 76 -21.55 6.97 -14.96
N ILE A 77 -20.42 7.40 -14.42
CA ILE A 77 -19.80 8.69 -14.78
C ILE A 77 -19.34 8.67 -16.24
N ALA A 78 -18.73 7.58 -16.70
CA ALA A 78 -18.31 7.44 -18.10
C ALA A 78 -19.51 7.50 -19.06
N ASP A 79 -20.59 6.78 -18.77
CA ASP A 79 -21.82 6.76 -19.58
C ASP A 79 -22.55 8.12 -19.58
N ALA A 80 -22.60 8.80 -18.44
CA ALA A 80 -23.20 10.14 -18.34
C ALA A 80 -22.37 11.21 -19.08
N THR A 81 -21.04 11.07 -19.10
CA THR A 81 -20.14 12.03 -19.77
C THR A 81 -20.13 11.83 -21.29
N THR A 82 -20.31 10.59 -21.75
CA THR A 82 -20.40 10.25 -23.18
C THR A 82 -21.75 10.61 -23.78
N SER A 83 -22.86 10.42 -23.05
CA SER A 83 -24.20 10.80 -23.53
C SER A 83 -24.38 12.32 -23.70
N ASN A 84 -23.82 13.13 -22.80
CA ASN A 84 -23.81 14.60 -22.95
C ASN A 84 -22.90 15.10 -24.06
N ALA A 85 -21.89 14.31 -24.46
CA ALA A 85 -20.99 14.65 -25.56
C ALA A 85 -21.56 14.29 -26.95
N ALA A 86 -22.71 13.61 -27.04
CA ALA A 86 -23.31 13.17 -28.31
C ALA A 86 -23.73 14.32 -29.26
N GLY A 87 -23.70 15.58 -28.81
CA GLY A 87 -23.90 16.78 -29.66
C GLY A 87 -22.62 17.56 -30.00
N SER A 88 -21.44 17.17 -29.50
CA SER A 88 -20.19 17.94 -29.64
C SER A 88 -19.08 17.05 -30.20
N LYS A 89 -18.38 17.53 -31.24
CA LYS A 89 -17.29 16.81 -31.92
C LYS A 89 -16.29 16.26 -30.89
N THR A 90 -16.08 14.95 -30.95
CA THR A 90 -15.21 14.09 -30.15
C THR A 90 -14.07 14.85 -29.44
N GLN A 91 -14.27 15.17 -28.15
CA GLN A 91 -13.20 15.65 -27.29
C GLN A 91 -12.53 14.46 -26.58
N PRO A 92 -11.19 14.35 -26.62
CA PRO A 92 -10.43 13.27 -25.96
C PRO A 92 -10.60 13.22 -24.42
N GLY A 93 -11.29 14.18 -23.80
CA GLY A 93 -11.47 14.28 -22.35
C GLY A 93 -12.65 13.48 -21.74
N SER A 94 -13.51 12.86 -22.55
CA SER A 94 -14.72 12.16 -22.04
C SER A 94 -14.39 10.90 -21.21
N GLN A 95 -13.29 10.20 -21.51
CA GLN A 95 -12.83 9.04 -20.73
C GLN A 95 -12.04 9.43 -19.45
N ASP A 96 -11.64 10.69 -19.31
CA ASP A 96 -10.82 11.16 -18.18
C ASP A 96 -11.64 11.22 -16.88
N ALA A 97 -12.93 11.50 -16.95
CA ALA A 97 -13.82 11.56 -15.79
C ALA A 97 -14.01 10.16 -15.15
N GLY A 98 -14.33 9.15 -15.97
CA GLY A 98 -14.43 7.76 -15.52
C GLY A 98 -13.10 7.24 -14.95
N ARG A 99 -11.98 7.55 -15.62
CA ARG A 99 -10.62 7.22 -15.14
C ARG A 99 -10.31 7.86 -13.79
N THR A 100 -10.61 9.14 -13.62
CA THR A 100 -10.37 9.87 -12.37
C THR A 100 -11.22 9.29 -11.23
N ALA A 101 -12.47 8.95 -11.51
CA ALA A 101 -13.34 8.25 -10.55
C ALA A 101 -12.74 6.89 -10.15
N THR A 102 -12.27 6.08 -11.10
CA THR A 102 -11.59 4.81 -10.79
C THR A 102 -10.35 5.01 -9.91
N GLN A 103 -9.52 6.03 -10.19
CA GLN A 103 -8.35 6.35 -9.38
C GLN A 103 -8.74 6.73 -7.95
N PHE A 104 -9.76 7.59 -7.80
CA PHE A 104 -10.28 8.00 -6.51
C PHE A 104 -10.79 6.80 -5.70
N PHE A 105 -11.66 5.96 -6.26
CA PHE A 105 -12.20 4.80 -5.56
C PHE A 105 -11.13 3.74 -5.27
N SER A 106 -10.13 3.57 -6.14
CA SER A 106 -8.99 2.69 -5.87
C SER A 106 -8.18 3.19 -4.67
N GLY A 107 -7.94 4.50 -4.58
CA GLY A 107 -7.29 5.13 -3.43
C GLY A 107 -8.11 5.02 -2.16
N LEU A 108 -9.43 5.23 -2.25
CA LEU A 108 -10.35 5.09 -1.12
C LEU A 108 -10.38 3.66 -0.57
N LEU A 109 -10.51 2.65 -1.44
CA LEU A 109 -10.47 1.24 -1.05
C LEU A 109 -9.13 0.87 -0.43
N PHE A 110 -8.03 1.37 -0.99
CA PHE A 110 -6.70 1.16 -0.43
C PHE A 110 -6.55 1.78 0.96
N ALA A 111 -7.00 3.03 1.15
CA ALA A 111 -6.99 3.73 2.43
C ALA A 111 -7.85 3.02 3.48
N LEU A 112 -9.07 2.59 3.11
CA LEU A 112 -9.93 1.78 3.98
C LEU A 112 -9.25 0.46 4.37
N GLY A 113 -8.59 -0.22 3.43
CA GLY A 113 -7.82 -1.43 3.71
C GLY A 113 -6.67 -1.19 4.70
N LEU A 114 -5.93 -0.08 4.57
CA LEU A 114 -4.87 0.31 5.51
C LEU A 114 -5.41 0.60 6.92
N GLN A 115 -6.58 1.24 7.01
CA GLN A 115 -7.22 1.54 8.28
C GLN A 115 -7.73 0.27 8.96
N VAL A 116 -8.45 -0.59 8.23
CA VAL A 116 -9.03 -1.85 8.74
C VAL A 116 -7.94 -2.84 9.15
N SER A 117 -6.87 -2.95 8.37
CA SER A 117 -5.74 -3.83 8.72
C SER A 117 -4.90 -3.31 9.88
N GLY A 118 -5.07 -2.06 10.30
CA GLY A 118 -4.26 -1.41 11.33
C GLY A 118 -2.85 -1.04 10.87
N MET A 119 -2.48 -1.25 9.59
CA MET A 119 -1.18 -0.85 9.03
C MET A 119 -0.93 0.67 9.06
N ALA A 120 -1.99 1.46 9.28
CA ALA A 120 -1.88 2.89 9.54
C ALA A 120 -1.19 3.24 10.88
N HIS A 121 -1.04 2.28 11.79
CA HIS A 121 -0.41 2.48 13.10
C HIS A 121 1.07 2.09 13.05
N PRO A 122 2.00 3.05 13.26
CA PRO A 122 3.44 2.76 13.22
C PRO A 122 3.86 1.67 14.20
N ALA A 123 3.26 1.63 15.40
CA ALA A 123 3.55 0.64 16.43
C ALA A 123 3.30 -0.82 15.96
N LYS A 124 2.25 -1.05 15.15
CA LYS A 124 1.95 -2.38 14.58
C LYS A 124 3.02 -2.80 13.57
N VAL A 125 3.51 -1.85 12.79
CA VAL A 125 4.55 -2.09 11.79
C VAL A 125 5.90 -2.34 12.45
N THR A 126 6.26 -1.59 13.48
CA THR A 126 7.48 -1.85 14.27
C THR A 126 7.40 -3.19 15.01
N SER A 127 6.24 -3.57 15.55
CA SER A 127 6.05 -4.91 16.15
C SER A 127 6.22 -6.03 15.12
N PHE A 128 5.83 -5.82 13.86
CA PHE A 128 6.13 -6.78 12.79
C PHE A 128 7.64 -6.90 12.51
N LEU A 129 8.39 -5.80 12.67
CA LEU A 129 9.86 -5.79 12.53
C LEU A 129 10.60 -6.39 13.74
N SER A 130 9.90 -6.70 14.84
CA SER A 130 10.50 -7.38 16.00
C SER A 130 10.84 -8.86 15.75
N PHE A 131 10.57 -9.41 14.55
CA PHE A 131 11.02 -10.74 14.15
C PHE A 131 12.55 -10.88 14.34
N PRO A 132 13.07 -12.02 14.86
CA PRO A 132 12.39 -13.27 15.20
C PRO A 132 11.92 -13.40 16.67
N VAL A 133 11.87 -12.31 17.44
CA VAL A 133 11.50 -12.34 18.87
C VAL A 133 9.99 -12.51 19.01
N LEU A 134 9.53 -13.76 19.06
CA LEU A 134 8.10 -14.13 18.97
C LEU A 134 7.18 -13.44 19.99
N ASN A 135 7.68 -13.14 21.19
CA ASN A 135 6.87 -12.48 22.22
C ASN A 135 6.52 -11.03 21.86
N ALA A 136 7.42 -10.35 21.13
CA ALA A 136 7.26 -8.97 20.69
C ALA A 136 6.82 -8.86 19.21
N TRP A 137 6.76 -10.00 18.50
CA TRP A 137 6.47 -10.03 17.08
C TRP A 137 4.97 -10.12 16.80
N ASP A 138 4.47 -9.18 16.01
CA ASP A 138 3.08 -9.16 15.55
C ASP A 138 2.97 -9.67 14.09
N PRO A 139 2.38 -10.85 13.84
CA PRO A 139 2.26 -11.43 12.51
C PRO A 139 1.15 -10.78 11.66
N SER A 140 0.36 -9.83 12.17
CA SER A 140 -0.80 -9.31 11.45
C SER A 140 -0.46 -8.71 10.07
N LEU A 141 0.73 -8.11 9.94
CA LEU A 141 1.19 -7.53 8.67
C LEU A 141 1.47 -8.62 7.61
N ALA A 142 1.90 -9.82 8.02
CA ALA A 142 2.08 -10.95 7.11
C ALA A 142 0.76 -11.36 6.44
N LEU A 143 -0.35 -11.30 7.19
CA LEU A 143 -1.68 -11.56 6.63
C LEU A 143 -2.04 -10.56 5.53
N VAL A 144 -1.65 -9.29 5.66
CA VAL A 144 -1.89 -8.28 4.61
C VAL A 144 -1.09 -8.60 3.34
N ILE A 145 0.15 -9.08 3.48
CA ILE A 145 0.93 -9.53 2.34
C ILE A 145 0.25 -10.74 1.68
N VAL A 146 -0.19 -11.73 2.46
CA VAL A 146 -0.89 -12.91 1.95
C VAL A 146 -2.17 -12.51 1.22
N PHE A 147 -3.07 -11.75 1.84
CA PHE A 147 -4.38 -11.39 1.25
C PHE A 147 -4.31 -10.24 0.23
N GLY A 148 -3.23 -9.44 0.21
CA GLY A 148 -3.05 -8.36 -0.76
C GLY A 148 -2.25 -8.78 -2.00
N VAL A 149 -1.14 -9.49 -1.79
CA VAL A 149 -0.21 -9.86 -2.87
C VAL A 149 -0.64 -11.16 -3.55
N LEU A 150 -1.09 -12.18 -2.79
CA LEU A 150 -1.40 -13.50 -3.36
C LEU A 150 -2.60 -13.47 -4.31
N PRO A 151 -3.75 -12.84 -3.99
CA PRO A 151 -4.86 -12.77 -4.94
C PRO A 151 -4.49 -11.97 -6.19
N ASN A 152 -3.68 -10.91 -6.04
CA ASN A 152 -3.18 -10.14 -7.17
C ASN A 152 -2.26 -10.98 -8.07
N LEU A 153 -1.38 -11.78 -7.47
CA LEU A 153 -0.54 -12.73 -8.17
C LEU A 153 -1.38 -13.75 -8.94
N ILE A 154 -2.35 -14.40 -8.29
CA ILE A 154 -3.26 -15.37 -8.94
C ILE A 154 -4.01 -14.71 -10.10
N MET A 155 -4.54 -13.51 -9.90
CA MET A 155 -5.30 -12.79 -10.94
C MET A 155 -4.42 -12.46 -12.15
N ILE A 156 -3.20 -11.96 -11.93
CA ILE A 156 -2.26 -11.64 -13.01
C ILE A 156 -1.83 -12.90 -13.75
N GLN A 157 -1.54 -13.99 -13.05
CA GLN A 157 -1.15 -15.26 -13.70
C GLN A 157 -2.29 -15.86 -14.52
N ARG A 158 -3.56 -15.66 -14.12
CA ARG A 158 -4.72 -16.18 -14.84
C ARG A 158 -5.15 -15.30 -16.02
N LYS A 159 -5.19 -13.98 -15.85
CA LYS A 159 -5.68 -13.05 -16.88
C LYS A 159 -4.58 -12.50 -17.79
N GLY A 160 -3.34 -12.50 -17.32
CA GLY A 160 -2.23 -11.85 -18.01
C GLY A 160 -2.46 -10.35 -18.19
N PHE A 161 -1.80 -9.80 -19.21
CA PHE A 161 -1.87 -8.38 -19.60
C PHE A 161 -2.30 -8.21 -21.06
N ALA A 162 -2.95 -9.22 -21.64
CA ALA A 162 -3.33 -9.24 -23.06
C ALA A 162 -4.53 -8.33 -23.35
N GLU A 163 -5.51 -8.28 -22.44
CA GLU A 163 -6.66 -7.37 -22.55
C GLU A 163 -6.29 -5.97 -22.02
N PRO A 164 -6.67 -4.88 -22.70
CA PRO A 164 -6.38 -3.54 -22.22
C PRO A 164 -7.24 -3.16 -21.00
N PRO A 165 -6.77 -2.25 -20.12
CA PRO A 165 -7.59 -1.73 -19.03
C PRO A 165 -8.79 -0.93 -19.55
N ALA A 166 -9.91 -0.89 -18.80
CA ALA A 166 -11.16 -0.26 -19.24
C ALA A 166 -11.05 1.20 -19.72
N PHE A 167 -10.08 1.97 -19.21
CA PHE A 167 -9.88 3.40 -19.54
C PHE A 167 -8.48 3.69 -20.10
N LYS A 168 -7.78 2.69 -20.67
CA LYS A 168 -6.43 2.81 -21.23
C LYS A 168 -6.29 1.89 -22.45
N THR A 169 -5.46 2.27 -23.41
CA THR A 169 -5.24 1.48 -24.64
C THR A 169 -4.38 0.24 -24.42
N ALA A 170 -3.52 0.23 -23.40
CA ALA A 170 -2.67 -0.91 -23.05
C ALA A 170 -2.20 -0.82 -21.59
N PHE A 171 -1.71 -1.95 -21.06
CA PHE A 171 -1.01 -1.99 -19.78
C PHE A 171 0.39 -1.38 -19.89
N GLU A 172 0.71 -0.42 -19.02
CA GLU A 172 2.07 0.13 -18.88
C GLU A 172 2.85 -0.69 -17.85
N LEU A 173 3.65 -1.64 -18.34
CA LEU A 173 4.50 -2.48 -17.51
C LEU A 173 5.92 -1.88 -17.39
N PRO A 174 6.57 -1.94 -16.21
CA PRO A 174 7.97 -1.54 -16.09
C PRO A 174 8.88 -2.41 -16.97
N THR A 175 9.78 -1.76 -17.70
CA THR A 175 10.75 -2.41 -18.60
C THR A 175 12.04 -2.85 -17.89
N LYS A 176 12.33 -2.26 -16.72
CA LYS A 176 13.56 -2.56 -15.95
C LYS A 176 13.50 -3.95 -15.33
N THR A 177 14.59 -4.69 -15.50
CA THR A 177 14.78 -6.08 -15.09
C THR A 177 15.75 -6.19 -13.92
N VAL A 178 16.05 -7.42 -13.49
CA VAL A 178 17.08 -7.69 -12.46
C VAL A 178 18.46 -7.21 -12.89
N LYS A 179 18.75 -7.19 -14.20
CA LYS A 179 20.04 -6.73 -14.73
C LYS A 179 20.26 -5.22 -14.50
N ASP A 180 19.19 -4.47 -14.28
CA ASP A 180 19.20 -3.03 -14.01
C ASP A 180 19.28 -2.71 -12.50
N VAL A 181 19.75 -3.67 -11.68
CA VAL A 181 20.06 -3.46 -10.26
C VAL A 181 21.46 -2.86 -10.17
N ASP A 182 21.51 -1.55 -9.97
CA ASP A 182 22.74 -0.78 -9.80
C ASP A 182 22.98 -0.42 -8.31
N VAL A 183 24.17 0.12 -8.01
CA VAL A 183 24.53 0.54 -6.65
C VAL A 183 23.57 1.61 -6.13
N ARG A 184 23.10 2.52 -7.00
CA ARG A 184 22.12 3.55 -6.63
C ARG A 184 20.79 2.94 -6.18
N PHE A 185 20.32 1.90 -6.86
CA PHE A 185 19.12 1.17 -6.47
C PHE A 185 19.28 0.48 -5.11
N VAL A 186 20.41 -0.19 -4.88
CA VAL A 186 20.69 -0.85 -3.59
C VAL A 186 20.76 0.17 -2.46
N ALA A 187 21.48 1.28 -2.67
CA ALA A 187 21.59 2.36 -1.69
C ALA A 187 20.22 2.99 -1.38
N GLY A 188 19.39 3.24 -2.39
CA GLY A 188 18.04 3.76 -2.19
C GLY A 188 17.12 2.79 -1.44
N ALA A 189 17.19 1.49 -1.75
CA ALA A 189 16.44 0.47 -1.02
C ALA A 189 16.89 0.36 0.45
N ALA A 190 18.19 0.43 0.72
CA ALA A 190 18.73 0.44 2.06
C ALA A 190 18.30 1.69 2.84
N ALA A 191 18.43 2.89 2.25
CA ALA A 191 18.00 4.14 2.87
C ALA A 191 16.49 4.14 3.21
N PHE A 192 15.66 3.59 2.30
CA PHE A 192 14.24 3.38 2.58
C PHE A 192 14.04 2.41 3.77
N GLY A 193 14.80 1.31 3.81
CA GLY A 193 14.79 0.36 4.92
C GLY A 193 15.14 1.00 6.27
N VAL A 194 16.16 1.88 6.30
CA VAL A 194 16.54 2.62 7.52
C VAL A 194 15.38 3.50 7.99
N GLY A 195 14.82 4.34 7.11
CA GLY A 195 13.70 5.22 7.47
C GLY A 195 12.46 4.45 7.92
N TRP A 196 12.17 3.32 7.27
CA TRP A 196 11.05 2.46 7.63
C TRP A 196 11.27 1.77 8.98
N GLY A 197 12.47 1.22 9.24
CA GLY A 197 12.82 0.60 10.51
C GLY A 197 12.84 1.56 11.69
N LEU A 198 13.22 2.82 11.45
CA LEU A 198 13.20 3.89 12.47
C LEU A 198 11.80 4.33 12.88
N THR A 199 10.89 4.45 11.90
CA THR A 199 9.62 5.15 12.12
C THR A 199 8.40 4.24 12.07
N GLY A 200 8.56 2.99 11.64
CA GLY A 200 7.44 2.08 11.36
C GLY A 200 6.46 2.61 10.32
N THR A 201 6.81 3.66 9.57
CA THR A 201 5.86 4.38 8.72
C THR A 201 6.23 4.21 7.26
N CYS A 202 5.24 3.80 6.47
CA CYS A 202 5.32 3.72 5.01
C CYS A 202 4.61 4.90 4.36
N PRO A 203 4.96 5.27 3.11
CA PRO A 203 4.34 6.41 2.42
C PRO A 203 2.82 6.25 2.23
N GLY A 204 2.31 5.03 2.03
CA GLY A 204 0.86 4.77 1.95
C GLY A 204 0.12 5.15 3.23
N PRO A 205 0.45 4.52 4.38
CA PRO A 205 -0.02 4.94 5.70
C PRO A 205 0.22 6.42 6.02
N ALA A 206 1.36 7.00 5.64
CA ALA A 206 1.67 8.40 5.90
C ALA A 206 0.70 9.36 5.19
N VAL A 207 0.30 9.06 3.95
CA VAL A 207 -0.73 9.83 3.25
C VAL A 207 -2.07 9.76 3.97
N LEU A 208 -2.50 8.56 4.41
CA LEU A 208 -3.72 8.41 5.21
C LEU A 208 -3.63 9.20 6.52
N ARG A 209 -2.49 9.13 7.21
CA ARG A 209 -2.21 9.88 8.43
C ARG A 209 -2.13 11.39 8.18
N ALA A 210 -1.79 11.85 6.98
CA ALA A 210 -1.85 13.28 6.66
C ALA A 210 -3.29 13.82 6.63
N PHE A 211 -4.29 12.96 6.42
CA PHE A 211 -5.69 13.35 6.60
C PHE A 211 -6.15 13.27 8.06
N ALA A 212 -5.75 12.22 8.78
CA ALA A 212 -6.18 12.01 10.17
C ALA A 212 -5.39 12.83 11.22
N GLN A 213 -4.11 13.07 10.96
CA GLN A 213 -3.13 13.77 11.80
C GLN A 213 -2.27 14.70 10.91
N PRO A 214 -2.83 15.83 10.45
CA PRO A 214 -2.28 16.59 9.33
C PRO A 214 -0.88 17.13 9.58
N VAL A 215 -0.59 17.68 10.77
CA VAL A 215 0.73 18.23 11.08
C VAL A 215 1.81 17.16 10.94
N TRP A 216 1.64 16.03 11.61
CA TRP A 216 2.63 14.94 11.59
C TRP A 216 2.76 14.31 10.19
N GLY A 217 1.62 14.00 9.56
CA GLY A 217 1.62 13.34 8.25
C GLY A 217 2.19 14.21 7.13
N LEU A 218 1.87 15.52 7.12
CA LEU A 218 2.41 16.46 6.14
C LEU A 218 3.92 16.68 6.34
N MET A 219 4.39 16.76 7.58
CA MET A 219 5.83 16.86 7.86
C MET A 219 6.59 15.63 7.39
N TRP A 220 6.09 14.43 7.72
CA TRP A 220 6.71 13.17 7.29
C TRP A 220 6.71 13.04 5.77
N MET A 221 5.57 13.30 5.12
CA MET A 221 5.47 13.25 3.66
C MET A 221 6.35 14.32 3.00
N GLY A 222 6.44 15.52 3.57
CA GLY A 222 7.31 16.59 3.08
C GLY A 222 8.78 16.17 3.07
N GLY A 223 9.26 15.55 4.15
CA GLY A 223 10.60 14.98 4.23
C GLY A 223 10.82 13.86 3.21
N PHE A 224 9.86 12.94 3.07
CA PHE A 224 9.92 11.87 2.07
C PHE A 224 10.03 12.42 0.64
N TRP A 225 9.19 13.40 0.27
CA TRP A 225 9.22 14.04 -1.05
C TRP A 225 10.51 14.80 -1.32
N LEU A 226 11.05 15.51 -0.32
CA LEU A 226 12.33 16.18 -0.44
C LEU A 226 13.45 15.18 -0.71
N GLY A 227 13.50 14.07 0.03
CA GLY A 227 14.46 12.99 -0.19
C GLY A 227 14.35 12.38 -1.60
N VAL A 228 13.13 12.15 -2.09
CA VAL A 228 12.90 11.67 -3.46
C VAL A 228 13.44 12.66 -4.50
N ARG A 229 13.27 13.98 -4.30
CA ARG A 229 13.78 14.99 -5.24
C ARG A 229 15.29 15.12 -5.23
N VAL A 230 15.93 15.00 -4.06
CA VAL A 230 17.40 15.07 -3.94
C VAL A 230 18.06 13.83 -4.56
N ALA A 231 17.38 12.68 -4.54
CA ALA A 231 17.90 11.43 -5.08
C ALA A 231 17.60 11.18 -6.58
N ALA A 232 16.72 11.98 -7.18
CA ALA A 232 16.32 11.90 -8.60
C ALA A 232 17.39 12.50 -9.51
#